data_AF-A0A9X4KXR1-F1
#
_entry.id   AF-A0A9X4KXR1-F1
#
_cell.length_a   1.000
_cell.length_b   1.000
_cell.length_c   1.000
_cell.angle_alpha   90.00
_cell.angle_beta   90.00
_cell.angle_gamma   90.00
#
_symmetry.space_group_name_H-M   'P 1'
#
loop_
_entity.id
_entity.type
_entity.pdbx_description
1 polymer ?
#
loop_
_entity_poly.entity_id
_entity_poly.type
_entity_poly.pdbx_seq_one_letter_code
_entity_poly.pdbx_strand_id
1 'polypeptide(L)'
;MTKTSKNQEAAKAFLAYAKLSKEGNIEIWRQLGFDPLRSDVWDAPELKESNKFTDYFGPNIFDVLTEVKNEIEGVVVNEKTPAISDAFKTSVITRILLDNEDVDKVLAEAANQLK
;
A
#
# COMPACT_ATOMS: atom_id res chain seq x y z
N MET A 1 13.46 -2.62 -11.31
CA MET A 1 14.77 -1.93 -11.30
C MET A 1 14.85 -0.96 -12.45
N THR A 2 15.40 0.24 -12.23
CA THR A 2 15.55 1.21 -13.30
C THR A 2 16.46 0.65 -14.39
N LYS A 3 16.12 0.91 -15.65
CA LYS A 3 16.90 0.41 -16.80
C LYS A 3 18.33 1.00 -16.85
N THR A 4 18.57 2.08 -16.12
CA THR A 4 19.82 2.84 -16.08
C THR A 4 20.80 2.37 -15.00
N SER A 5 20.44 1.40 -14.17
CA SER A 5 21.35 0.89 -13.13
C SER A 5 22.56 0.19 -13.75
N LYS A 6 23.76 0.54 -13.28
CA LYS A 6 25.02 -0.11 -13.67
C LYS A 6 25.18 -1.52 -13.07
N ASN A 7 24.40 -1.86 -12.03
CA ASN A 7 24.49 -3.11 -11.28
C ASN A 7 23.11 -3.77 -11.14
N GLN A 8 22.47 -4.10 -12.26
CA GLN A 8 21.08 -4.58 -12.25
C GLN A 8 20.89 -5.88 -11.47
N GLU A 9 21.80 -6.84 -11.59
CA GLU A 9 21.66 -8.15 -10.93
C GLU A 9 21.79 -8.03 -9.41
N ALA A 10 22.79 -7.30 -8.92
CA ALA A 10 22.94 -7.05 -7.49
C ALA A 10 21.71 -6.32 -6.92
N ALA A 11 21.18 -5.33 -7.66
CA ALA A 11 20.00 -4.58 -7.22
C ALA A 11 18.73 -5.44 -7.23
N LYS A 12 18.55 -6.34 -8.21
CA LYS A 12 17.47 -7.34 -8.23
C LYS A 12 17.59 -8.30 -7.04
N ALA A 13 18.78 -8.84 -6.79
CA ALA A 13 19.03 -9.78 -5.71
C ALA A 13 18.75 -9.14 -4.34
N PHE A 14 19.22 -7.91 -4.12
CA PHE A 14 18.93 -7.16 -2.91
C PHE A 14 17.44 -6.91 -2.73
N LEU A 15 16.74 -6.46 -3.78
CA LEU A 15 15.30 -6.21 -3.70
C LEU A 15 14.51 -7.50 -3.41
N ALA A 16 14.87 -8.61 -4.07
CA ALA A 16 14.28 -9.91 -3.83
C ALA A 16 14.51 -10.35 -2.38
N TYR A 17 15.72 -10.21 -1.85
CA TYR A 17 16.00 -10.49 -0.44
C TYR A 17 15.16 -9.61 0.49
N ALA A 18 15.22 -8.29 0.30
CA ALA A 18 14.56 -7.35 1.21
C ALA A 18 13.03 -7.46 1.19
N LYS A 19 12.42 -7.84 0.06
CA LYS A 19 10.95 -7.85 -0.11
C LYS A 19 10.33 -9.24 -0.12
N LEU A 20 11.03 -10.27 -0.58
CA LEU A 20 10.47 -11.61 -0.76
C LEU A 20 10.96 -12.62 0.28
N SER A 21 12.03 -12.36 1.02
CA SER A 21 12.46 -13.28 2.10
C SER A 21 11.59 -13.15 3.35
N LYS A 22 11.54 -14.20 4.19
CA LYS A 22 10.82 -14.12 5.47
C LYS A 22 11.55 -13.17 6.42
N GLU A 23 12.87 -13.30 6.46
CA GLU A 23 13.79 -12.51 7.28
C GLU A 23 13.65 -11.03 6.95
N GLY A 24 13.70 -10.66 5.67
CA GLY A 24 13.52 -9.27 5.23
C GLY A 24 12.15 -8.71 5.62
N ASN A 25 11.10 -9.52 5.59
CA ASN A 25 9.75 -9.10 5.99
C ASN A 25 9.62 -8.88 7.51
N ILE A 26 10.26 -9.73 8.33
CA ILE A 26 10.36 -9.50 9.78
C ILE A 26 11.13 -8.20 10.07
N GLU A 27 12.25 -7.97 9.39
CA GLU A 27 13.06 -6.76 9.56
C GLU A 27 12.34 -5.48 9.11
N ILE A 28 11.51 -5.56 8.06
CA ILE A 28 10.67 -4.44 7.60
C ILE A 28 9.78 -3.95 8.74
N TRP A 29 9.11 -4.87 9.45
CA TRP A 29 8.33 -4.50 10.64
C TRP A 29 9.23 -3.97 11.75
N ARG A 30 10.25 -4.73 12.14
CA ARG A 30 11.09 -4.43 13.30
C ARG A 30 11.82 -3.08 13.20
N GLN A 31 12.35 -2.75 12.03
CA GLN A 31 13.16 -1.55 11.83
C GLN A 31 12.32 -0.35 11.36
N LEU A 32 11.42 -0.59 10.41
CA LEU A 32 10.71 0.47 9.68
C LEU A 32 9.26 0.63 10.13
N GLY A 33 8.66 -0.39 10.76
CA GLY A 33 7.26 -0.36 11.22
C GLY A 33 6.28 -0.49 10.07
N PHE A 34 6.75 -0.93 8.92
CA PHE A 34 5.90 -1.21 7.77
C PHE A 34 5.28 -2.59 7.91
N ASP A 35 4.07 -2.72 7.36
CA ASP A 35 3.39 -3.98 7.17
C ASP A 35 4.22 -4.92 6.28
N PRO A 36 4.52 -6.14 6.75
CA PRO A 36 5.17 -7.13 5.91
C PRO A 36 4.23 -7.52 4.77
N LEU A 37 4.69 -7.42 3.52
CA LEU A 37 3.87 -7.81 2.35
C LEU A 37 3.60 -9.31 2.33
N ARG A 38 4.47 -10.09 2.95
CA ARG A 38 4.31 -11.54 3.13
C ARG A 38 3.34 -11.81 4.25
N SER A 39 2.08 -12.01 3.90
CA SER A 39 1.04 -12.33 4.89
C SER A 39 1.22 -13.69 5.59
N ASP A 40 2.19 -14.52 5.16
CA ASP A 40 2.60 -15.76 5.84
C ASP A 40 3.62 -15.53 6.98
N VAL A 41 4.00 -14.28 7.26
CA VAL A 41 4.79 -13.93 8.46
C VAL A 41 3.96 -13.21 9.52
N TRP A 42 2.68 -12.91 9.26
CA TRP A 42 1.85 -12.10 10.16
C TRP A 42 1.56 -12.76 11.51
N ASP A 43 1.60 -14.09 11.56
CA ASP A 43 1.47 -14.89 12.78
C ASP A 43 2.82 -15.20 13.46
N ALA A 44 3.94 -14.75 12.89
CA ALA A 44 5.25 -15.05 13.42
C ALA A 44 5.47 -14.32 14.78
N PRO A 45 6.04 -15.01 15.79
CA PRO A 45 6.21 -14.44 17.12
C PRO A 45 7.08 -13.18 17.13
N GLU A 46 8.04 -13.06 16.20
CA GLU A 46 8.92 -11.91 16.04
C GLU A 46 8.15 -10.60 15.77
N LEU A 47 6.96 -10.69 15.16
CA LEU A 47 6.12 -9.51 14.90
C LEU A 47 5.41 -9.00 16.16
N LYS A 48 5.27 -9.85 17.18
CA LYS A 48 4.63 -9.52 18.46
C LYS A 48 5.62 -9.07 19.53
N GLU A 49 6.91 -9.09 19.24
CA GLU A 49 7.95 -8.60 20.14
C GLU A 49 7.79 -7.08 20.43
N SER A 50 8.15 -6.66 21.65
CA SER A 50 8.15 -5.24 22.01
C SER A 50 9.19 -4.49 21.19
N ASN A 51 8.73 -3.41 20.55
CA ASN A 51 9.53 -2.47 19.80
C ASN A 51 8.78 -1.12 19.80
N LYS A 52 9.43 -0.07 19.27
CA LYS A 52 8.85 1.28 19.25
C LYS A 52 7.47 1.39 18.59
N PHE A 53 7.09 0.43 17.73
CA PHE A 53 5.80 0.39 17.04
C PHE A 53 4.76 -0.40 17.84
N THR A 54 5.09 -1.59 18.38
CA THR A 54 4.17 -2.32 19.27
C THR A 54 3.91 -1.56 20.56
N ASP A 55 4.88 -0.76 21.03
CA ASP A 55 4.70 0.12 22.19
C ASP A 55 3.75 1.30 21.89
N TYR A 56 3.69 1.77 20.64
CA TYR A 56 2.85 2.90 20.23
C TYR A 56 1.44 2.47 19.77
N PHE A 57 1.37 1.45 18.93
CA PHE A 57 0.13 0.97 18.31
C PHE A 57 -0.50 -0.23 19.04
N GLY A 58 0.23 -0.86 19.96
CA GLY A 58 -0.17 -2.09 20.64
C GLY A 58 0.40 -3.37 19.99
N PRO A 59 0.37 -4.51 20.69
CA PRO A 59 0.99 -5.75 20.23
C PRO A 59 0.12 -6.55 19.23
N ASN A 60 -1.15 -6.18 19.05
CA ASN A 60 -2.15 -6.96 18.30
C ASN A 60 -2.43 -6.46 16.88
N ILE A 61 -1.56 -5.62 16.31
CA ILE A 61 -1.76 -4.99 14.98
C ILE A 61 -1.97 -6.05 13.89
N PHE A 62 -1.13 -7.09 13.88
CA PHE A 62 -1.21 -8.15 12.87
C PHE A 62 -2.35 -9.15 13.13
N ASP A 63 -2.83 -9.24 14.37
CA ASP A 63 -4.03 -10.00 14.68
C ASP A 63 -5.24 -9.34 14.00
N VAL A 64 -5.37 -8.02 14.14
CA VAL A 64 -6.42 -7.22 13.46
C VAL A 64 -6.31 -7.33 11.93
N LEU A 65 -5.10 -7.23 11.37
CA LEU A 65 -4.89 -7.39 9.92
C LEU A 65 -5.24 -8.80 9.43
N THR A 66 -5.01 -9.83 10.25
CA THR A 66 -5.34 -11.21 9.90
C THR A 66 -6.86 -11.44 9.90
N GLU A 67 -7.61 -10.80 10.80
CA GLU A 67 -9.08 -10.87 10.84
C GLU A 67 -9.72 -10.37 9.55
N VAL A 68 -9.22 -9.25 9.01
CA VAL A 68 -9.76 -8.63 7.78
C VAL A 68 -9.06 -9.08 6.50
N LYS A 69 -8.09 -10.00 6.58
CA LYS A 69 -7.23 -10.40 5.45
C LYS A 69 -8.01 -10.79 4.20
N ASN A 70 -9.12 -11.51 4.37
CA ASN A 70 -9.96 -11.98 3.27
C ASN A 70 -10.87 -10.90 2.68
N GLU A 71 -10.97 -9.73 3.32
CA GLU A 71 -11.72 -8.55 2.84
C GLU A 71 -10.82 -7.60 2.02
N ILE A 72 -9.50 -7.82 2.02
CA ILE A 72 -8.55 -7.00 1.27
C ILE A 72 -8.55 -7.44 -0.20
N GLU A 73 -9.33 -6.73 -1.00
CA GLU A 73 -9.42 -6.96 -2.44
C GLU A 73 -8.20 -6.42 -3.22
N GLY A 74 -7.95 -7.05 -4.37
CA GLY A 74 -6.92 -6.58 -5.29
C GLY A 74 -7.31 -5.27 -5.98
N VAL A 75 -6.34 -4.36 -6.16
CA VAL A 75 -6.55 -3.11 -6.90
C VAL A 75 -6.19 -3.30 -8.37
N VAL A 76 -7.10 -2.92 -9.28
CA VAL A 76 -6.81 -2.88 -10.71
C VAL A 76 -6.12 -1.56 -11.05
N VAL A 77 -4.83 -1.64 -11.37
CA VAL A 77 -4.01 -0.49 -11.81
C VAL A 77 -3.75 -0.60 -13.31
N ASN A 78 -4.01 0.47 -14.05
CA ASN A 78 -3.77 0.55 -15.48
C ASN A 78 -3.15 1.92 -15.86
N GLU A 79 -2.91 2.13 -17.15
CA GLU A 79 -2.27 3.36 -17.65
C GLU A 79 -3.05 4.64 -17.34
N LYS A 80 -4.37 4.55 -17.13
CA LYS A 80 -5.22 5.69 -16.77
C LYS A 80 -5.25 5.98 -15.28
N THR A 81 -4.81 5.07 -14.41
CA THR A 81 -4.83 5.25 -12.94
C THR A 81 -4.17 6.57 -12.48
N PRO A 82 -3.03 7.02 -13.03
CA PRO A 82 -2.45 8.32 -12.66
C PRO A 82 -3.37 9.51 -12.99
N ALA A 83 -3.96 9.53 -14.19
CA ALA A 83 -4.87 10.60 -14.62
C ALA A 83 -6.18 10.59 -13.81
N ILE A 84 -6.71 9.41 -13.50
CA ILE A 84 -7.85 9.24 -12.60
C ILE A 84 -7.50 9.80 -11.21
N SER A 85 -6.34 9.43 -10.65
CA SER A 85 -5.91 9.93 -9.35
C SER A 85 -5.76 11.45 -9.32
N ASP A 86 -5.28 12.06 -10.41
CA ASP A 86 -5.11 13.50 -10.51
C ASP A 86 -6.47 14.22 -10.52
N ALA A 87 -7.42 13.75 -11.33
CA ALA A 87 -8.78 14.28 -11.36
C ALA A 87 -9.46 14.21 -9.98
N PHE A 88 -9.28 13.11 -9.25
CA PHE A 88 -9.79 12.97 -7.89
C PHE A 88 -9.21 14.00 -6.92
N LYS A 89 -7.88 14.16 -6.94
CA LYS A 89 -7.16 15.05 -6.02
C LYS A 89 -7.37 16.53 -6.32
N THR A 90 -7.60 16.90 -7.58
CA THR A 90 -7.63 18.30 -8.01
C THR A 90 -9.04 18.86 -8.17
N SER A 91 -10.04 18.02 -8.45
CA SER A 91 -11.39 18.48 -8.80
C SER A 91 -12.51 17.69 -8.13
N VAL A 92 -12.57 16.36 -8.33
CA VAL A 92 -13.76 15.56 -7.96
C VAL A 92 -14.07 15.64 -6.47
N ILE A 93 -13.07 15.47 -5.60
CA ILE A 93 -13.28 15.47 -4.14
C ILE A 93 -13.76 16.85 -3.68
N THR A 94 -13.17 17.93 -4.17
CA THR A 94 -13.58 19.31 -3.85
C THR A 94 -15.03 19.56 -4.25
N ARG A 95 -15.39 19.26 -5.50
CA ARG A 95 -16.74 19.50 -6.01
C ARG A 95 -17.81 18.72 -5.24
N ILE A 96 -17.53 17.46 -4.92
CA ILE A 96 -18.48 16.61 -4.19
C ILE A 96 -18.54 16.98 -2.70
N LEU A 97 -17.40 17.02 -2.00
CA LEU A 97 -17.39 17.13 -0.54
C LEU A 97 -17.41 18.57 -0.02
N LEU A 98 -16.87 19.54 -0.78
CA LEU A 98 -16.81 20.94 -0.37
C LEU A 98 -17.94 21.75 -1.03
N ASP A 99 -18.14 21.59 -2.33
CA ASP A 99 -19.13 22.37 -3.07
C ASP A 99 -20.53 21.73 -3.07
N ASN A 100 -20.67 20.50 -2.55
CA ASN A 100 -21.90 19.71 -2.50
C ASN A 100 -22.58 19.53 -3.88
N GLU A 101 -21.79 19.42 -4.95
CA GLU A 101 -22.32 19.06 -6.26
C GLU A 101 -22.81 17.60 -6.29
N ASP A 102 -23.72 17.33 -7.22
CA ASP A 102 -24.24 15.98 -7.46
C ASP A 102 -23.14 14.98 -7.83
N VAL A 103 -23.06 13.88 -7.08
CA VAL A 103 -22.00 12.87 -7.19
C VAL A 103 -21.98 12.25 -8.58
N ASP A 104 -23.13 11.78 -9.07
CA ASP A 104 -23.23 11.06 -10.34
C ASP A 104 -22.84 11.96 -11.51
N LYS A 105 -23.28 13.22 -11.48
CA LYS A 105 -22.89 14.24 -12.46
C LYS A 105 -21.37 14.46 -12.47
N VAL A 106 -20.76 14.74 -11.31
CA VAL A 106 -19.32 15.04 -11.23
C VAL A 106 -18.48 13.84 -11.69
N LEU A 107 -18.84 12.63 -11.27
CA LEU A 107 -18.15 11.40 -11.69
C LEU A 107 -18.30 11.15 -13.19
N ALA A 108 -19.48 11.37 -13.77
CA ALA A 108 -19.70 11.22 -15.20
C ALA A 108 -18.88 12.25 -16.02
N GLU A 109 -18.84 13.50 -15.57
CA GLU A 109 -18.02 14.55 -16.20
C GLU A 109 -16.53 14.21 -16.15
N ALA A 110 -16.00 13.82 -14.98
CA ALA A 110 -14.61 13.42 -14.82
C ALA A 110 -14.26 12.21 -15.69
N ALA A 111 -15.14 11.19 -15.73
CA ALA A 111 -14.95 10.03 -16.58
C ALA A 111 -14.92 10.40 -18.08
N ASN A 112 -15.74 11.35 -18.52
CA ASN A 112 -15.75 11.80 -19.91
C ASN A 112 -14.48 12.57 -20.32
N GLN A 113 -13.85 13.29 -19.38
CA GLN A 113 -12.58 13.98 -19.63
C GLN A 113 -11.38 13.03 -19.74
N LEU A 114 -11.50 11.82 -19.20
CA LEU A 114 -10.46 10.80 -19.16
C LEU A 114 -10.61 9.71 -20.24
N LYS A 115 -11.57 9.87 -21.16
CA LYS A 115 -11.83 8.92 -22.26
C LYS A 115 -10.71 8.97 -23.30
#